data_AF-A0A7H0EIP3-F1
#
_entry.id   AF-A0A7H0EIP3-F1
#
_cell.length_a   1.000
_cell.length_b   1.000
_cell.length_c   1.000
_cell.angle_alpha   90.00
_cell.angle_beta   90.00
_cell.angle_gamma   90.00
#
_symmetry.space_group_name_H-M   'P 1'
#
loop_
_entity.id
_entity.type
_entity.pdbx_description
1 polymer ?
#
loop_
_entity_poly.entity_id
_entity_poly.type
_entity_poly.pdbx_seq_one_letter_code
_entity_poly.pdbx_strand_id
1 'polypeptide(L)'
;MKSLYLALGLMTLSLTTHAAFLSPADRDSVEQQQQQLLRQNQQQRESLERATPSLHAAMPAQAEASDGPCFSIHRIALDGATLIDPRQQQKIVQPWLGQCMDIARITKLVNIISDWYISRGYITSRAFLTEQDLRSGVLHLTILEGKLEKITMEGAAKRELTMAFPGLEGHILNLRDIEQGMEQINRTRATPVQIEIQPGEKPGGSIVNLTATAERPLLLSMSVDNSGQKSTGNSVVAGWINVASIGNGLWGTVGWNAAGGALTNQINGDNPLTGAITNGLGSAGGYWGGKLISSGTNAAGKWLTGGWDPKFNPDLLKYTEIKGQLGISKEMLPGKLPGNMGNIGASVISEGGGKGAEQVIKKIGDKNEK
;
A
#
# COMPACT_ATOMS: atom_id res chain seq x y z
N MET A 1 35.17 -60.17 43.56
CA MET A 1 33.95 -60.86 43.10
C MET A 1 32.96 -59.82 42.62
N LYS A 2 32.53 -59.91 41.35
CA LYS A 2 31.28 -59.35 40.74
C LYS A 2 31.18 -57.81 40.78
N SER A 3 31.43 -57.01 39.74
CA SER A 3 31.01 -57.04 38.32
C SER A 3 29.55 -57.46 38.11
N LEU A 4 28.85 -56.66 37.29
CA LEU A 4 27.49 -56.79 36.75
C LEU A 4 26.33 -56.13 37.54
N TYR A 5 25.45 -55.48 36.78
CA TYR A 5 24.25 -54.70 37.13
C TYR A 5 24.56 -53.27 37.61
N LEU A 6 24.19 -52.18 36.93
CA LEU A 6 23.01 -51.98 36.08
C LEU A 6 23.30 -50.81 35.12
N ALA A 7 23.71 -51.16 33.89
CA ALA A 7 23.67 -50.26 32.75
C ALA A 7 22.20 -50.05 32.35
N LEU A 8 21.51 -49.09 32.97
CA LEU A 8 20.14 -48.72 32.59
C LEU A 8 19.84 -47.28 33.05
N GLY A 9 20.57 -46.30 32.54
CA GLY A 9 20.44 -44.89 32.95
C GLY A 9 20.74 -43.87 31.86
N LEU A 10 20.71 -44.27 30.59
CA LEU A 10 20.83 -43.37 29.43
C LEU A 10 19.56 -43.47 28.59
N MET A 11 18.44 -43.12 29.23
CA MET A 11 17.15 -42.94 28.55
C MET A 11 17.14 -41.52 27.98
N THR A 12 17.57 -41.42 26.72
CA THR A 12 17.11 -40.47 25.70
C THR A 12 16.27 -39.30 26.21
N LEU A 13 16.92 -38.19 26.58
CA LEU A 13 16.24 -36.90 26.68
C LEU A 13 16.11 -36.33 25.25
N SER A 14 15.20 -36.90 24.48
CA SER A 14 14.81 -36.35 23.18
C SER A 14 14.10 -35.03 23.45
N LEU A 15 14.80 -33.90 23.29
CA LEU A 15 14.14 -32.61 23.19
C LEU A 15 13.25 -32.64 21.95
N THR A 16 11.97 -32.92 22.13
CA THR A 16 10.96 -32.62 21.13
C THR A 16 10.93 -31.10 20.99
N THR A 17 11.65 -30.58 20.01
CA THR A 17 11.48 -29.22 19.50
C THR A 17 10.03 -29.12 19.00
N HIS A 18 9.13 -28.67 19.86
CA HIS A 18 7.79 -28.30 19.45
C HIS A 18 7.96 -27.05 18.59
N ALA A 19 7.90 -27.22 17.27
CA ALA A 19 7.66 -26.10 16.38
C ALA A 19 6.34 -25.48 16.84
N ALA A 20 6.41 -24.31 17.49
CA ALA A 20 5.23 -23.60 17.90
C ALA A 20 4.42 -23.29 16.64
N PHE A 21 3.19 -23.81 16.56
CA PHE A 21 2.29 -23.47 15.48
C PHE A 21 2.08 -21.96 15.48
N LEU A 22 2.32 -21.32 14.33
CA LEU A 22 2.09 -19.89 14.14
C LEU A 22 0.67 -19.53 14.58
N SER A 23 0.54 -18.44 15.33
CA SER A 23 -0.77 -17.94 15.74
C SER A 23 -1.59 -17.53 14.52
N PRO A 24 -2.93 -17.47 14.62
CA PRO A 24 -3.76 -16.95 13.54
C PRO A 24 -3.31 -15.57 13.04
N ALA A 25 -2.90 -14.66 13.92
CA ALA A 25 -2.40 -13.35 13.52
C ALA A 25 -1.08 -13.43 12.73
N ASP A 26 -0.16 -14.31 13.14
CA ASP A 26 1.11 -14.50 12.44
C ASP A 26 0.87 -15.07 11.03
N ARG A 27 -0.05 -16.03 10.88
CA ARG A 27 -0.40 -16.59 9.57
C ARG A 27 -1.02 -15.56 8.63
N ASP A 28 -1.94 -14.74 9.14
CA ASP A 28 -2.57 -13.66 8.37
C ASP A 28 -1.52 -12.62 7.93
N SER A 29 -0.58 -12.26 8.81
CA SER A 29 0.51 -11.34 8.45
C SER A 29 1.44 -11.90 7.37
N VAL A 30 1.75 -13.20 7.41
CA VAL A 30 2.58 -13.88 6.39
C VAL A 30 1.85 -13.94 5.05
N GLU A 31 0.56 -14.26 5.04
CA GLU A 31 -0.25 -14.28 3.82
C GLU A 31 -0.37 -12.89 3.18
N GLN A 32 -0.62 -11.85 3.99
CA GLN A 32 -0.63 -10.47 3.52
C GLN A 32 0.72 -10.05 2.93
N GLN A 33 1.82 -10.41 3.59
CA GLN A 33 3.17 -10.12 3.10
C GLN A 33 3.44 -10.83 1.77
N GLN A 34 3.02 -12.09 1.62
CA GLN A 34 3.16 -12.84 0.37
C GLN A 34 2.34 -12.21 -0.76
N GLN A 35 1.10 -11.80 -0.50
CA GLN A 35 0.27 -11.10 -1.49
C GLN A 35 0.87 -9.75 -1.90
N GLN A 36 1.47 -9.01 -0.97
CA GLN A 36 2.14 -7.76 -1.27
C GLN A 36 3.37 -7.98 -2.16
N LEU A 37 4.17 -9.00 -1.87
CA LEU A 37 5.34 -9.37 -2.69
C LEU A 37 4.94 -9.74 -4.12
N LEU A 38 3.84 -10.48 -4.29
CA LEU A 38 3.32 -10.84 -5.62
C LEU A 38 2.89 -9.59 -6.40
N ARG A 39 2.16 -8.66 -5.75
CA ARG A 39 1.77 -7.39 -6.37
C ARG A 39 2.97 -6.55 -6.77
N GLN A 40 4.00 -6.47 -5.93
CA GLN A 40 5.24 -5.76 -6.25
C GLN A 40 5.96 -6.37 -7.45
N ASN A 41 6.09 -7.70 -7.50
CA ASN A 41 6.68 -8.38 -8.65
C ASN A 41 5.91 -8.12 -9.93
N GLN A 42 4.57 -8.12 -9.88
CA GLN A 42 3.74 -7.81 -11.04
C GLN A 42 3.96 -6.38 -11.53
N GLN A 43 3.92 -5.40 -10.63
CA GLN A 43 4.19 -3.99 -10.96
C GLN A 43 5.58 -3.80 -11.57
N GLN A 44 6.59 -4.50 -11.05
CA GLN A 44 7.95 -4.46 -11.60
C GLN A 44 8.03 -5.04 -13.01
N ARG A 45 7.28 -6.10 -13.32
CA ARG A 45 7.21 -6.65 -14.69
C ARG A 45 6.56 -5.67 -15.65
N GLU A 46 5.43 -5.09 -15.26
CA GLU A 46 4.72 -4.10 -16.08
C GLU A 46 5.53 -2.83 -16.32
N SER A 47 6.40 -2.43 -15.38
CA SER A 47 7.30 -1.29 -15.59
C SER A 47 8.46 -1.64 -16.52
N LEU A 48 9.02 -2.85 -16.42
CA LEU A 48 10.04 -3.36 -17.35
C LEU A 48 9.50 -3.51 -18.78
N GLU A 49 8.25 -3.93 -18.95
CA GLU A 49 7.60 -4.03 -20.27
C GLU A 49 7.32 -2.66 -20.91
N ARG A 50 7.03 -1.65 -20.09
CA ARG A 50 6.82 -0.27 -20.56
C ARG A 50 8.11 0.49 -20.83
N ALA A 51 9.23 0.06 -20.27
CA ALA A 51 10.53 0.64 -20.61
C ALA A 51 10.81 0.37 -22.10
N THR A 52 10.80 1.44 -22.91
CA THR A 52 11.06 1.36 -24.35
C THR A 52 12.33 0.54 -24.60
N PRO A 53 12.32 -0.45 -25.51
CA PRO A 53 13.54 -1.16 -25.87
C PRO A 53 14.56 -0.12 -26.30
N SER A 54 15.74 -0.14 -25.69
CA SER A 54 16.87 0.68 -26.11
C SER A 54 16.99 0.54 -27.63
N LEU A 55 16.73 1.64 -28.35
CA LEU A 55 17.00 1.75 -29.78
C LEU A 55 18.49 1.47 -29.93
N HIS A 56 18.82 0.20 -30.19
CA HIS A 56 20.15 -0.15 -30.64
C HIS A 56 20.24 0.51 -32.01
N ALA A 57 20.90 1.67 -32.05
CA ALA A 57 21.37 2.23 -33.29
C ALA A 57 22.13 1.11 -33.99
N ALA A 58 21.62 0.70 -35.15
CA ALA A 58 22.31 -0.26 -36.00
C ALA A 58 23.73 0.24 -36.16
N MET A 59 24.70 -0.59 -35.77
CA MET A 59 26.11 -0.25 -35.85
C MET A 59 26.40 0.24 -37.27
N PRO A 60 26.79 1.51 -37.47
CA PRO A 60 26.90 2.04 -38.82
C PRO A 60 27.98 1.24 -39.53
N ALA A 61 27.57 0.61 -40.63
CA ALA A 61 28.44 -0.07 -41.58
C ALA A 61 29.72 0.77 -41.77
N GLN A 62 30.86 0.09 -41.83
CA GLN A 62 32.13 0.75 -42.09
C GLN A 62 31.95 1.65 -43.31
N ALA A 63 32.21 2.96 -43.13
CA ALA A 63 32.13 3.89 -44.23
C ALA A 63 33.20 3.45 -45.22
N GLU A 64 32.78 2.93 -46.37
CA GLU A 64 33.68 2.60 -47.45
C GLU A 64 34.47 3.87 -47.81
N ALA A 65 35.75 3.69 -48.15
CA ALA A 65 36.60 4.81 -48.53
C ALA A 65 35.96 5.54 -49.71
N SER A 66 35.59 6.81 -49.52
CA SER A 66 35.12 7.62 -50.63
C SER A 66 36.34 8.11 -51.44
N ASP A 67 36.20 8.10 -52.77
CA ASP A 67 37.23 8.52 -53.73
C ASP A 67 37.33 10.07 -53.84
N GLY A 68 36.92 10.78 -52.77
CA GLY A 68 36.85 12.24 -52.70
C GLY A 68 38.06 12.88 -52.01
N PRO A 69 38.21 14.22 -52.11
CA PRO A 69 39.26 14.94 -51.40
C PRO A 69 39.09 14.77 -49.88
N CYS A 70 40.18 14.41 -49.21
CA CYS A 70 40.22 14.20 -47.77
C CYS A 70 41.27 15.11 -47.10
N PHE A 71 41.04 15.43 -45.83
CA PHE A 71 41.89 16.32 -45.04
C PHE A 71 42.61 15.54 -43.94
N SER A 72 43.90 15.82 -43.74
CA SER A 72 44.66 15.25 -42.62
C SER A 72 44.31 15.99 -41.34
N ILE A 73 43.62 15.32 -40.41
CA ILE A 73 43.19 15.92 -39.14
C ILE A 73 44.12 15.49 -38.00
N HIS A 74 44.76 16.47 -37.36
CA HIS A 74 45.68 16.26 -36.24
C HIS A 74 45.04 16.55 -34.89
N ARG A 75 43.97 17.36 -34.86
CA ARG A 75 43.24 17.71 -33.65
C ARG A 75 41.75 17.79 -33.94
N ILE A 76 40.94 17.25 -33.04
CA ILE A 76 39.48 17.36 -33.05
C ILE A 76 39.07 18.05 -31.75
N ALA A 77 38.34 19.16 -31.85
CA ALA A 77 37.79 19.90 -30.72
C ALA A 77 36.28 19.71 -30.67
N LEU A 78 35.76 19.35 -29.49
CA LEU A 78 34.32 19.22 -29.24
C LEU A 78 33.85 20.47 -28.49
N ASP A 79 33.28 21.42 -29.23
CA ASP A 79 32.85 22.71 -28.71
C ASP A 79 31.44 22.59 -28.14
N GLY A 80 31.24 23.00 -26.87
CA GLY A 80 29.93 22.94 -26.21
C GLY A 80 29.56 21.58 -25.59
N ALA A 81 30.46 20.60 -25.60
CA ALA A 81 30.25 19.31 -24.95
C ALA A 81 30.47 19.40 -23.42
N THR A 82 29.48 19.86 -22.66
CA THR A 82 29.57 19.97 -21.19
C THR A 82 29.29 18.66 -20.47
N LEU A 83 28.50 17.76 -21.08
CA LEU A 83 28.14 16.46 -20.51
C LEU A 83 29.17 15.35 -20.77
N ILE A 84 30.01 15.50 -21.80
CA ILE A 84 31.08 14.53 -22.11
C ILE A 84 32.34 14.97 -21.38
N ASP A 85 32.80 14.20 -20.39
CA ASP A 85 34.03 14.52 -19.68
C ASP A 85 35.26 14.46 -20.61
N PRO A 86 36.32 15.25 -20.37
CA PRO A 86 37.47 15.33 -21.26
C PRO A 86 38.16 13.99 -21.58
N ARG A 87 38.16 13.02 -20.65
CA ARG A 87 38.75 11.69 -20.91
C ARG A 87 37.89 10.89 -21.87
N GLN A 88 36.56 10.98 -21.74
CA GLN A 88 35.64 10.38 -22.70
C GLN A 88 35.69 11.07 -24.07
N GLN A 89 35.80 12.39 -24.11
CA GLN A 89 36.00 13.11 -25.38
C GLN A 89 37.23 12.58 -26.10
N GLN A 90 38.37 12.49 -25.40
CA GLN A 90 39.60 11.95 -25.97
C GLN A 90 39.43 10.50 -26.47
N LYS A 91 38.72 9.65 -25.72
CA LYS A 91 38.46 8.26 -26.11
C LYS A 91 37.62 8.16 -27.39
N ILE A 92 36.64 9.05 -27.57
CA ILE A 92 35.78 9.08 -28.77
C ILE A 92 36.57 9.54 -30.00
N VAL A 93 37.41 10.58 -29.86
CA VAL A 93 38.11 11.21 -31.00
C VAL A 93 39.42 10.52 -31.38
N GLN A 94 40.10 9.84 -30.45
CA GLN A 94 41.43 9.26 -30.68
C GLN A 94 41.52 8.33 -31.90
N PRO A 95 40.52 7.48 -32.20
CA PRO A 95 40.54 6.62 -33.39
C PRO A 95 40.54 7.38 -34.73
N TRP A 96 40.20 8.67 -34.72
CA TRP A 96 40.02 9.51 -35.91
C TRP A 96 41.21 10.45 -36.16
N LEU A 97 42.14 10.54 -35.21
CA LEU A 97 43.32 11.41 -35.32
C LEU A 97 44.38 10.79 -36.24
N GLY A 98 45.06 11.64 -37.02
CA GLY A 98 46.13 11.23 -37.93
C GLY A 98 45.64 10.43 -39.14
N GLN A 99 44.34 10.41 -39.40
CA GLN A 99 43.72 9.77 -40.56
C GLN A 99 43.31 10.81 -41.61
N CYS A 100 43.20 10.37 -42.87
CA CYS A 100 42.56 11.20 -43.88
C CYS A 100 41.03 11.18 -43.65
N MET A 101 40.47 12.36 -43.38
CA MET A 101 39.07 12.55 -43.08
C MET A 101 38.37 13.15 -44.31
N ASP A 102 37.52 12.36 -44.94
CA ASP A 102 36.57 12.84 -45.94
C ASP A 102 35.25 13.26 -45.26
N ILE A 103 34.33 13.84 -46.02
CA ILE A 103 33.04 14.29 -45.47
C ILE A 103 32.21 13.12 -44.88
N ALA A 104 32.35 11.92 -45.43
CA ALA A 104 31.64 10.73 -44.97
C ALA A 104 32.14 10.28 -43.58
N ARG A 105 33.47 10.27 -43.36
CA ARG A 105 34.09 9.97 -42.06
C ARG A 105 33.79 11.05 -41.03
N ILE A 106 33.81 12.32 -41.41
CA ILE A 106 33.42 13.42 -40.50
C ILE A 106 31.95 13.27 -40.09
N THR A 107 31.06 13.01 -41.04
CA THR A 107 29.63 12.76 -40.76
C THR A 107 29.44 11.54 -39.86
N LYS A 108 30.23 10.48 -40.07
CA LYS A 108 30.21 9.30 -39.20
C LYS A 108 30.62 9.64 -37.77
N LEU A 109 31.65 10.46 -37.58
CA LEU A 109 32.06 10.93 -36.25
C LEU A 109 30.97 11.79 -35.60
N VAL A 110 30.35 12.71 -36.35
CA VAL A 110 29.21 13.52 -35.87
C VAL A 110 28.05 12.64 -35.40
N ASN A 111 27.72 11.59 -36.14
CA ASN A 111 26.68 10.63 -35.76
C ASN A 111 27.07 9.85 -34.50
N ILE A 112 28.31 9.38 -34.40
CA ILE A 112 28.80 8.67 -33.20
C ILE A 112 28.70 9.55 -31.94
N ILE A 113 29.04 10.83 -32.05
CA ILE A 113 28.92 11.77 -30.93
C ILE A 113 27.44 12.00 -30.60
N SER A 114 26.59 12.17 -31.60
CA SER A 114 25.14 12.35 -31.39
C SER A 114 24.49 11.11 -30.75
N ASP A 115 24.88 9.91 -31.19
CA ASP A 115 24.44 8.63 -30.63
C ASP A 115 24.91 8.46 -29.18
N TRP A 116 26.07 8.99 -28.81
CA TRP A 116 26.54 9.01 -27.42
C TRP A 116 25.54 9.76 -26.51
N TYR A 117 24.99 10.88 -26.98
CA TYR A 117 23.97 11.65 -26.26
C TYR A 117 22.63 10.91 -26.22
N ILE A 118 22.15 10.44 -27.37
CA ILE A 118 20.85 9.75 -27.50
C ILE A 118 20.81 8.50 -26.62
N SER A 119 21.85 7.67 -26.65
CA SER A 119 21.94 6.43 -25.84
C SER A 119 21.89 6.67 -24.33
N ARG A 120 22.13 7.90 -23.87
CA ARG A 120 22.06 8.32 -22.46
C ARG A 120 20.79 9.10 -22.10
N GLY A 121 19.86 9.25 -23.04
CA GLY A 121 18.58 9.93 -22.85
C GLY A 121 18.58 11.40 -23.25
N TYR A 122 19.69 11.96 -23.75
CA TYR A 122 19.77 13.36 -24.19
C TYR A 122 19.30 13.52 -25.65
N ILE A 123 18.04 13.17 -25.90
CA ILE A 123 17.46 13.04 -27.25
C ILE A 123 17.35 14.36 -28.03
N THR A 124 17.40 15.50 -27.36
CA THR A 124 17.40 16.84 -27.97
C THR A 124 18.81 17.40 -28.18
N SER A 125 19.85 16.66 -27.77
CA SER A 125 21.25 17.07 -27.92
C SER A 125 21.89 16.40 -29.14
N ARG A 126 22.65 17.17 -29.93
CA ARG A 126 23.29 16.65 -31.15
C ARG A 126 24.57 17.40 -31.50
N ALA A 127 25.49 16.69 -32.13
CA ALA A 127 26.67 17.30 -32.76
C ALA A 127 26.32 17.76 -34.18
N PHE A 128 26.98 18.81 -34.65
CA PHE A 128 26.88 19.29 -36.03
C PHE A 128 28.21 19.88 -36.50
N LEU A 129 28.41 19.84 -37.81
CA LEU A 129 29.56 20.42 -38.47
C LEU A 129 29.24 21.86 -38.88
N THR A 130 30.00 22.82 -38.39
CA THR A 130 29.95 24.22 -38.84
C THR A 130 30.92 24.45 -39.99
N GLU A 131 30.63 25.47 -40.80
CA GLU A 131 31.55 25.92 -41.84
C GLU A 131 32.90 26.35 -41.23
N GLN A 132 33.99 25.78 -41.73
CA GLN A 132 35.34 25.98 -41.20
C GLN A 132 36.41 25.62 -42.24
N ASP A 133 37.62 26.14 -42.06
CA ASP A 133 38.78 25.78 -42.87
C ASP A 133 39.60 24.66 -42.20
N LEU A 134 39.68 23.51 -42.86
CA LEU A 134 40.38 22.32 -42.39
C LEU A 134 41.86 22.26 -42.79
N ARG A 135 42.39 23.26 -43.52
CA ARG A 135 43.82 23.32 -43.91
C ARG A 135 44.78 23.32 -42.72
N SER A 136 44.33 23.83 -41.57
CA SER A 136 45.07 23.84 -40.31
C SER A 136 45.22 22.44 -39.68
N GLY A 137 44.45 21.45 -40.16
CA GLY A 137 44.36 20.12 -39.57
C GLY A 137 43.60 20.07 -38.24
N VAL A 138 42.85 21.14 -37.90
CA VAL A 138 41.99 21.19 -36.71
C VAL A 138 40.52 21.13 -37.13
N LEU A 139 39.81 20.11 -36.65
CA LEU A 139 38.37 19.93 -36.87
C LEU A 139 37.60 20.35 -35.63
N HIS A 140 36.74 21.35 -35.76
CA HIS A 140 35.80 21.82 -34.76
C HIS A 140 34.43 21.17 -34.98
N LEU A 141 33.97 20.40 -34.00
CA LEU A 141 32.61 19.87 -33.97
C LEU A 141 31.84 20.59 -32.87
N THR A 142 30.75 21.26 -33.25
CA THR A 142 29.91 21.98 -32.28
C THR A 142 28.82 21.03 -31.79
N ILE A 143 28.62 20.99 -30.47
CA ILE A 143 27.56 20.24 -29.83
C ILE A 143 26.52 21.25 -29.33
N LEU A 144 25.27 21.05 -29.74
CA LEU A 144 24.12 21.74 -29.17
C LEU A 144 23.50 20.83 -28.12
N GLU A 145 23.74 21.13 -26.85
CA GLU A 145 23.07 20.44 -25.74
C GLU A 145 21.68 21.06 -25.52
N GLY A 146 20.64 20.30 -25.86
CA GLY A 146 19.26 20.77 -25.86
C GLY A 146 18.75 21.00 -24.44
N LYS A 147 18.21 22.19 -24.16
CA LYS A 147 17.71 22.59 -22.84
C LYS A 147 16.19 22.52 -22.77
N LEU A 148 15.69 22.10 -21.61
CA LEU A 148 14.28 22.15 -21.30
C LEU A 148 13.90 23.60 -20.95
N GLU A 149 13.02 24.20 -21.73
CA GLU A 149 12.49 25.55 -21.44
C GLU A 149 11.32 25.50 -20.48
N LYS A 150 10.38 24.57 -20.71
CA LYS A 150 9.13 24.48 -19.95
C LYS A 150 8.51 23.09 -20.04
N ILE A 151 7.80 22.70 -18.99
CA ILE A 151 6.87 21.57 -19.01
C ILE A 151 5.43 22.07 -18.90
N THR A 152 4.56 21.63 -19.80
CA THR A 152 3.13 22.00 -19.82
C THR A 152 2.25 20.78 -19.73
N MET A 153 1.12 20.90 -19.05
CA MET A 153 0.05 19.91 -19.05
C MET A 153 -1.29 20.63 -18.94
N GLU A 154 -2.19 20.41 -19.88
CA GLU A 154 -3.51 21.05 -19.85
C GLU A 154 -4.33 20.57 -18.66
N GLY A 155 -5.00 21.50 -17.96
CA GLY A 155 -5.81 21.19 -16.77
C GLY A 155 -5.02 20.86 -15.51
N ALA A 156 -3.68 20.77 -15.58
CA ALA A 156 -2.84 20.49 -14.43
C ALA A 156 -2.59 21.72 -13.57
N ALA A 157 -2.56 21.54 -12.25
CA ALA A 157 -2.13 22.60 -11.35
C ALA A 157 -0.59 22.78 -11.45
N LYS A 158 -0.10 24.03 -11.42
CA LYS A 158 1.36 24.31 -11.42
C LYS A 158 2.12 23.53 -10.33
N ARG A 159 1.48 23.35 -9.16
CA ARG A 159 2.05 22.60 -8.03
C ARG A 159 2.25 21.12 -8.35
N GLU A 160 1.32 20.50 -9.07
CA GLU A 160 1.40 19.11 -9.51
C GLU A 160 2.64 18.91 -10.39
N LEU A 161 2.81 19.76 -11.40
CA LEU A 161 3.98 19.72 -12.29
C LEU A 161 5.29 20.00 -11.54
N THR A 162 5.30 20.95 -10.61
CA THR A 162 6.51 21.26 -9.82
C THR A 162 6.92 20.09 -8.91
N MET A 163 5.95 19.30 -8.43
CA MET A 163 6.21 18.12 -7.60
C MET A 163 6.69 16.93 -8.43
N ALA A 164 6.14 16.74 -9.63
CA ALA A 164 6.54 15.68 -10.55
C ALA A 164 7.90 15.96 -11.21
N PHE A 165 8.21 17.23 -11.48
CA PHE A 165 9.39 17.67 -12.22
C PHE A 165 10.20 18.74 -11.46
N PRO A 166 10.82 18.39 -10.31
CA PRO A 166 11.49 19.36 -9.48
C PRO A 166 12.77 19.89 -10.14
N GLY A 167 12.77 21.18 -10.50
CA GLY A 167 13.98 21.88 -10.94
C GLY A 167 14.52 21.48 -12.32
N LEU A 168 13.73 20.82 -13.17
CA LEU A 168 14.18 20.40 -14.51
C LEU A 168 14.26 21.57 -15.51
N GLU A 169 13.36 22.55 -15.42
CA GLU A 169 13.34 23.71 -16.31
C GLU A 169 14.68 24.47 -16.25
N GLY A 170 15.23 24.81 -17.42
CA GLY A 170 16.53 25.47 -17.59
C GLY A 170 17.73 24.53 -17.71
N HIS A 171 17.59 23.24 -17.39
CA HIS A 171 18.65 22.24 -17.50
C HIS A 171 18.66 21.52 -18.85
N ILE A 172 19.72 20.77 -19.13
CA ILE A 172 19.81 19.94 -20.34
C ILE A 172 18.76 18.84 -20.23
N LEU A 173 17.92 18.71 -21.26
CA LEU A 173 16.81 17.77 -21.27
C LEU A 173 17.33 16.33 -21.32
N ASN A 174 16.95 15.52 -20.34
CA ASN A 174 17.10 14.07 -20.37
C ASN A 174 15.72 13.41 -20.35
N LEU A 175 15.46 12.51 -21.30
CA LEU A 175 14.19 11.80 -21.41
C LEU A 175 13.85 11.01 -20.14
N ARG A 176 14.86 10.44 -19.46
CA ARG A 176 14.66 9.63 -18.25
C ARG A 176 14.09 10.46 -17.09
N ASP A 177 14.52 11.71 -16.96
CA ASP A 177 14.01 12.61 -15.93
C ASP A 177 12.53 12.96 -16.17
N ILE A 178 12.14 13.06 -17.45
CA ILE A 178 10.74 13.27 -17.83
C ILE A 178 9.91 11.99 -17.61
N GLU A 179 10.42 10.83 -18.00
CA GLU A 179 9.77 9.53 -17.77
C GLU A 179 9.51 9.29 -16.27
N GLN A 180 10.48 9.60 -15.41
CA GLN A 180 10.33 9.50 -13.96
C GLN A 180 9.21 10.41 -13.43
N GLY A 181 9.16 11.67 -13.87
CA GLY A 181 8.09 12.57 -13.45
C GLY A 181 6.72 12.14 -13.97
N MET A 182 6.66 11.61 -15.19
CA MET A 182 5.44 11.00 -15.73
C MET A 182 5.00 9.75 -14.96
N GLU A 183 5.93 8.92 -14.48
CA GLU A 183 5.61 7.77 -13.63
C GLU A 183 4.90 8.22 -12.33
N GLN A 184 5.36 9.33 -11.72
CA GLN A 184 4.71 9.90 -10.54
C GLN A 184 3.28 10.35 -10.83
N ILE A 185 3.06 11.01 -11.97
CA ILE A 185 1.72 11.45 -12.40
C ILE A 185 0.83 10.23 -12.69
N ASN A 186 1.34 9.24 -13.42
CA ASN A 186 0.58 8.08 -13.87
C ASN A 186 0.19 7.12 -12.73
N ARG A 187 0.84 7.19 -11.57
CA ARG A 187 0.51 6.34 -10.41
C ARG A 187 -0.92 6.53 -9.90
N THR A 188 -1.53 7.70 -10.10
CA THR A 188 -2.88 8.02 -9.63
C THR A 188 -3.93 8.09 -10.74
N ARG A 189 -3.54 7.79 -11.99
CA ARG A 189 -4.41 7.86 -13.17
C ARG A 189 -4.71 6.47 -13.70
N ALA A 190 -5.90 6.30 -14.28
CA ALA A 190 -6.23 5.04 -14.96
C ALA A 190 -5.62 5.02 -16.37
N THR A 191 -5.62 6.17 -17.06
CA THR A 191 -5.01 6.36 -18.37
C THR A 191 -3.66 7.08 -18.25
N PRO A 192 -2.59 6.49 -18.81
CA PRO A 192 -1.29 7.15 -18.82
C PRO A 192 -1.30 8.45 -19.61
N VAL A 193 -0.60 9.45 -19.08
CA VAL A 193 -0.27 10.71 -19.75
C VAL A 193 0.65 10.44 -20.93
N GLN A 194 0.44 11.15 -22.03
CA GLN A 194 1.28 11.11 -23.23
C GLN A 194 2.23 12.30 -23.23
N ILE A 195 3.40 12.12 -23.85
CA ILE A 195 4.44 13.14 -23.97
C ILE A 195 4.67 13.52 -25.41
N GLU A 196 4.78 14.81 -25.66
CA GLU A 196 5.24 15.40 -26.90
C GLU A 196 6.36 16.41 -26.61
N ILE A 197 7.47 16.31 -27.32
CA ILE A 197 8.59 17.25 -27.18
C ILE A 197 8.60 18.15 -28.41
N GLN A 198 8.30 19.43 -28.18
CA GLN A 198 8.22 20.45 -29.21
C GLN A 198 9.44 21.37 -29.17
N PRO A 199 9.86 21.97 -30.31
CA PRO A 199 10.86 23.01 -30.31
C PRO A 199 10.46 24.21 -29.43
N GLY A 200 11.41 24.75 -28.67
CA GLY A 200 11.22 25.94 -27.83
C GLY A 200 11.36 27.26 -28.59
N GLU A 201 11.30 28.36 -27.86
CA GLU A 201 11.46 29.71 -28.43
C GLU A 201 12.91 30.02 -28.77
N LYS A 202 13.87 29.49 -28.01
CA LYS A 202 15.31 29.71 -28.23
C LYS A 202 15.94 28.56 -29.00
N PRO A 203 16.99 28.82 -29.80
CA PRO A 203 17.77 27.75 -30.42
C PRO A 203 18.30 26.77 -29.37
N GLY A 204 18.05 25.47 -29.59
CA GLY A 204 18.40 24.42 -28.62
C GLY A 204 17.46 24.33 -27.42
N GLY A 205 16.38 25.11 -27.37
CA GLY A 205 15.31 24.98 -26.39
C GLY A 205 14.27 23.94 -26.79
N SER A 206 13.63 23.33 -25.81
CA SER A 206 12.54 22.38 -26.01
C SER A 206 11.44 22.57 -24.96
N ILE A 207 10.19 22.45 -25.39
CA ILE A 207 9.01 22.47 -24.53
C ILE A 207 8.44 21.06 -24.49
N VAL A 208 8.26 20.52 -23.29
CA VAL A 208 7.63 19.20 -23.08
C VAL A 208 6.15 19.43 -22.82
N ASN A 209 5.31 18.99 -23.75
CA ASN A 209 3.87 19.05 -23.64
C ASN A 209 3.32 17.68 -23.23
N LEU A 210 2.63 17.64 -22.09
CA LEU A 210 2.00 16.44 -21.55
C LEU A 210 0.49 16.52 -21.80
N THR A 211 -0.08 15.47 -22.38
CA THR A 211 -1.51 15.40 -22.68
C THR A 211 -2.16 14.29 -21.87
N ALA A 212 -3.28 14.63 -21.24
CA ALA A 212 -3.99 13.77 -20.31
C ALA A 212 -5.48 13.78 -20.63
N THR A 213 -6.09 12.60 -20.74
CA THR A 213 -7.55 12.47 -20.87
C THR A 213 -8.22 12.75 -19.54
N ALA A 214 -9.30 13.54 -19.51
CA ALA A 214 -9.99 13.89 -18.27
C ALA A 214 -10.55 12.65 -17.54
N GLU A 215 -10.31 12.54 -16.25
CA GLU A 215 -10.75 11.42 -15.39
C GLU A 215 -11.40 11.94 -14.10
N ARG A 216 -12.25 11.12 -13.49
CA ARG A 216 -12.82 11.43 -12.18
C ARG A 216 -11.84 11.00 -11.08
N PRO A 217 -11.59 11.85 -10.06
CA PRO A 217 -10.60 11.56 -9.01
C PRO A 217 -11.07 10.48 -8.02
N LEU A 218 -12.34 10.06 -8.08
CA LEU A 218 -12.91 9.07 -7.17
C LEU A 218 -13.02 7.71 -7.86
N LEU A 219 -12.27 6.74 -7.36
CA LEU A 219 -12.42 5.34 -7.72
C LEU A 219 -13.10 4.59 -6.57
N LEU A 220 -14.32 4.10 -6.80
CA LEU A 220 -15.06 3.28 -5.84
C LEU A 220 -14.89 1.82 -6.22
N SER A 221 -14.37 1.01 -5.30
CA SER A 221 -14.31 -0.44 -5.45
C SER A 221 -15.01 -1.10 -4.26
N MET A 222 -15.77 -2.16 -4.53
CA MET A 222 -16.36 -3.02 -3.51
C MET A 222 -15.80 -4.42 -3.73
N SER A 223 -15.22 -5.01 -2.69
CA SER A 223 -14.71 -6.37 -2.72
C SER A 223 -15.23 -7.13 -1.50
N VAL A 224 -15.46 -8.43 -1.68
CA VAL A 224 -15.86 -9.36 -0.63
C VAL A 224 -14.87 -10.50 -0.69
N ASP A 225 -14.19 -10.76 0.42
CA ASP A 225 -13.26 -11.88 0.54
C ASP A 225 -13.52 -12.67 1.84
N ASN A 226 -13.07 -13.92 1.85
CA ASN A 226 -13.18 -14.84 2.97
C ASN A 226 -11.79 -15.30 3.46
N SER A 227 -10.77 -14.45 3.29
CA SER A 227 -9.36 -14.79 3.57
C SER A 227 -9.08 -14.87 5.08
N GLY A 228 -9.97 -14.32 5.92
CA GLY A 228 -9.84 -14.33 7.37
C GLY A 228 -10.00 -15.72 7.99
N GLN A 229 -9.26 -15.96 9.08
CA GLN A 229 -9.38 -17.22 9.84
C GLN A 229 -10.68 -17.27 10.65
N LYS A 230 -11.30 -18.45 10.71
CA LYS A 230 -12.57 -18.68 11.42
C LYS A 230 -12.56 -18.17 12.87
N SER A 231 -11.45 -18.39 13.60
CA SER A 231 -11.33 -17.98 15.00
C SER A 231 -11.29 -16.47 15.22
N THR A 232 -10.70 -15.71 14.29
CA THR A 232 -10.65 -14.24 14.38
C THR A 232 -11.97 -13.62 13.92
N GLY A 233 -12.64 -14.19 12.91
CA GLY A 233 -13.97 -13.79 12.46
C GLY A 233 -15.02 -13.83 13.57
N ASN A 234 -15.09 -14.93 14.33
CA ASN A 234 -16.00 -15.05 15.48
C ASN A 234 -15.74 -13.98 16.55
N SER A 235 -14.47 -13.63 16.79
CA SER A 235 -14.07 -12.64 17.80
C SER A 235 -14.45 -11.23 17.40
N VAL A 236 -14.34 -10.88 16.11
CA VAL A 236 -14.77 -9.58 15.56
C VAL A 236 -16.28 -9.43 15.68
N VAL A 237 -17.04 -10.45 15.29
CA VAL A 237 -18.52 -10.45 15.42
C VAL A 237 -18.93 -10.28 16.89
N ALA A 238 -18.30 -11.00 17.82
CA ALA A 238 -18.53 -10.82 19.25
C ALA A 238 -18.23 -9.39 19.73
N GLY A 239 -17.16 -8.76 19.25
CA GLY A 239 -16.84 -7.36 19.55
C GLY A 239 -17.95 -6.39 19.10
N TRP A 240 -18.45 -6.54 17.87
CA TRP A 240 -19.56 -5.72 17.35
C TRP A 240 -20.85 -5.91 18.13
N ILE A 241 -21.21 -7.16 18.48
CA ILE A 241 -22.40 -7.45 19.30
C ILE A 241 -22.30 -6.74 20.65
N ASN A 242 -21.12 -6.79 21.30
CA ASN A 242 -20.90 -6.13 22.58
C ASN A 242 -21.12 -4.61 22.45
N VAL A 243 -20.53 -3.97 21.44
CA VAL A 243 -20.71 -2.52 21.21
C VAL A 243 -22.17 -2.18 20.91
N ALA A 244 -22.81 -2.93 20.03
CA ALA A 244 -24.19 -2.68 19.61
C ALA A 244 -25.21 -2.94 20.74
N SER A 245 -24.90 -3.81 21.70
CA SER A 245 -25.78 -4.10 22.84
C SER A 245 -25.68 -3.06 23.97
N ILE A 246 -24.61 -2.26 24.03
CA ILE A 246 -24.43 -1.26 25.09
C ILE A 246 -25.54 -0.19 25.01
N GLY A 247 -26.17 0.10 26.15
CA GLY A 247 -27.21 1.14 26.27
C GLY A 247 -28.56 0.76 25.63
N ASN A 248 -28.59 -0.33 24.86
CA ASN A 248 -29.81 -0.89 24.29
C ASN A 248 -30.44 -1.82 25.32
N GLY A 249 -31.62 -1.46 25.85
CA GLY A 249 -32.37 -2.26 26.81
C GLY A 249 -32.63 -3.71 26.34
N LEU A 250 -33.32 -4.52 27.14
CA LEU A 250 -33.48 -5.97 26.91
C LEU A 250 -33.70 -6.37 25.44
N TRP A 251 -34.67 -5.74 24.76
CA TRP A 251 -34.99 -6.06 23.36
C TRP A 251 -33.85 -5.77 22.38
N GLY A 252 -33.12 -4.67 22.55
CA GLY A 252 -32.00 -4.34 21.69
C GLY A 252 -30.78 -5.23 21.96
N THR A 253 -30.51 -5.57 23.23
CA THR A 253 -29.49 -6.57 23.58
C THR A 253 -29.81 -7.93 22.95
N VAL A 254 -31.05 -8.41 23.08
CA VAL A 254 -31.48 -9.70 22.49
C VAL A 254 -31.41 -9.67 20.96
N GLY A 255 -31.87 -8.59 20.33
CA GLY A 255 -31.84 -8.43 18.88
C GLY A 255 -30.42 -8.47 18.30
N TRP A 256 -29.48 -7.72 18.90
CA TRP A 256 -28.08 -7.69 18.45
C TRP A 256 -27.35 -9.01 18.67
N ASN A 257 -27.60 -9.70 19.80
CA ASN A 257 -27.01 -11.00 20.06
C ASN A 257 -27.59 -12.09 19.15
N ALA A 258 -28.89 -12.04 18.83
CA ALA A 258 -29.50 -12.95 17.86
C ALA A 258 -28.97 -12.73 16.43
N ALA A 259 -28.88 -11.48 15.98
CA ALA A 259 -28.33 -11.14 14.67
C ALA A 259 -26.84 -11.56 14.55
N GLY A 260 -26.05 -11.31 15.59
CA GLY A 260 -24.66 -11.71 15.65
C GLY A 260 -24.45 -13.23 15.71
N GLY A 261 -25.31 -13.96 16.43
CA GLY A 261 -25.33 -15.43 16.45
C GLY A 261 -25.71 -16.04 15.09
N ALA A 262 -26.67 -15.45 14.38
CA ALA A 262 -27.01 -15.83 13.01
C ALA A 262 -25.82 -15.66 12.06
N LEU A 263 -25.16 -14.49 12.13
CA LEU A 263 -23.98 -14.19 11.32
C LEU A 263 -22.82 -15.14 11.65
N THR A 264 -22.59 -15.43 12.94
CA THR A 264 -21.52 -16.33 13.39
C THR A 264 -21.74 -17.76 12.89
N ASN A 265 -22.97 -18.26 12.91
CA ASN A 265 -23.26 -19.57 12.33
C ASN A 265 -23.14 -19.55 10.80
N GLN A 266 -23.59 -18.48 10.14
CA GLN A 266 -23.47 -18.33 8.68
C GLN A 266 -22.01 -18.31 8.21
N ILE A 267 -21.10 -17.61 8.91
CA ILE A 267 -19.65 -17.61 8.58
C ILE A 267 -18.97 -18.95 8.88
N ASN A 268 -19.51 -19.73 9.83
CA ASN A 268 -18.98 -21.05 10.17
C ASN A 268 -19.56 -22.18 9.31
N GLY A 269 -20.62 -21.90 8.53
CA GLY A 269 -21.33 -22.88 7.69
C GLY A 269 -22.45 -23.64 8.39
N ASP A 270 -22.84 -23.19 9.59
CA ASP A 270 -23.91 -23.77 10.41
C ASP A 270 -25.26 -23.08 10.18
N ASN A 271 -26.35 -23.69 10.67
CA ASN A 271 -27.69 -23.12 10.54
C ASN A 271 -27.80 -21.75 11.28
N PRO A 272 -28.08 -20.64 10.57
CA PRO A 272 -28.18 -19.31 11.17
C PRO A 272 -29.35 -19.18 12.16
N LEU A 273 -30.45 -19.94 11.97
CA LEU A 273 -31.60 -19.90 12.85
C LEU A 273 -31.25 -20.43 14.25
N THR A 274 -30.48 -21.52 14.32
CA THR A 274 -30.00 -22.09 15.59
C THR A 274 -29.09 -21.10 16.32
N GLY A 275 -28.21 -20.41 15.58
CA GLY A 275 -27.33 -19.37 16.13
C GLY A 275 -28.09 -18.17 16.67
N ALA A 276 -29.13 -17.73 15.96
CA ALA A 276 -29.99 -16.62 16.37
C ALA A 276 -30.75 -16.93 17.67
N ILE A 277 -31.37 -18.11 17.75
CA ILE A 277 -32.18 -18.51 18.90
C ILE A 277 -31.31 -18.68 20.15
N THR A 278 -30.18 -19.39 20.04
CA THR A 278 -29.30 -19.68 21.18
C THR A 278 -28.69 -18.42 21.77
N ASN A 279 -28.17 -17.51 20.94
CA ASN A 279 -27.56 -16.25 21.41
C ASN A 279 -28.62 -15.24 21.89
N GLY A 280 -29.78 -15.18 21.23
CA GLY A 280 -30.90 -14.36 21.69
C GLY A 280 -31.41 -14.78 23.08
N LEU A 281 -31.58 -16.08 23.31
CA LEU A 281 -32.01 -16.61 24.61
C LEU A 281 -30.93 -16.44 25.69
N GLY A 282 -29.66 -16.74 25.37
CA GLY A 282 -28.55 -16.59 26.30
C GLY A 282 -28.37 -15.15 26.78
N SER A 283 -28.48 -14.18 25.87
CA SER A 283 -28.38 -12.75 26.20
C SER A 283 -29.57 -12.23 27.00
N ALA A 284 -30.79 -12.73 26.76
CA ALA A 284 -31.95 -12.44 27.59
C ALA A 284 -31.73 -12.91 29.04
N GLY A 285 -31.25 -14.15 29.21
CA GLY A 285 -30.90 -14.70 30.53
C GLY A 285 -29.80 -13.89 31.23
N GLY A 286 -28.74 -13.52 30.50
CA GLY A 286 -27.64 -12.70 31.00
C GLY A 286 -28.09 -11.30 31.44
N TYR A 287 -28.94 -10.63 30.66
CA TYR A 287 -29.49 -9.31 31.00
C TYR A 287 -30.31 -9.35 32.30
N TRP A 288 -31.18 -10.35 32.45
CA TRP A 288 -31.98 -10.53 33.67
C TRP A 288 -31.11 -10.86 34.89
N GLY A 289 -30.14 -11.75 34.74
CA GLY A 289 -29.17 -12.06 35.81
C GLY A 289 -28.40 -10.83 36.26
N GLY A 290 -27.93 -10.01 35.31
CA GLY A 290 -27.23 -8.75 35.60
C GLY A 290 -28.11 -7.72 36.32
N LYS A 291 -29.41 -7.64 36.00
CA LYS A 291 -30.35 -6.74 36.66
C LYS A 291 -30.63 -7.16 38.11
N LEU A 292 -30.67 -8.45 38.40
CA LEU A 292 -30.85 -8.97 39.76
C LEU A 292 -29.62 -8.69 40.63
N ILE A 293 -28.41 -8.92 40.09
CA ILE A 293 -27.16 -8.65 40.79
C ILE A 293 -27.01 -7.14 41.07
N SER A 294 -27.24 -6.30 40.07
CA SER A 294 -27.15 -4.84 40.25
C SER A 294 -28.19 -4.29 41.22
N SER A 295 -29.39 -4.86 41.25
CA SER A 295 -30.43 -4.48 42.22
C SER A 295 -30.01 -4.82 43.66
N GLY A 296 -29.43 -6.00 43.89
CA GLY A 296 -28.91 -6.39 45.21
C GLY A 296 -27.73 -5.53 45.66
N THR A 297 -26.78 -5.24 44.77
CA THR A 297 -25.62 -4.40 45.09
C THR A 297 -25.99 -2.94 45.29
N ASN A 298 -26.95 -2.40 44.54
CA ASN A 298 -27.43 -1.02 44.70
C ASN A 298 -28.22 -0.85 45.99
N ALA A 299 -29.02 -1.85 46.40
CA ALA A 299 -29.70 -1.84 47.69
C ALA A 299 -28.70 -1.86 48.86
N ALA A 300 -27.67 -2.70 48.79
CA ALA A 300 -26.59 -2.74 49.79
C ALA A 300 -25.79 -1.43 49.81
N GLY A 301 -25.45 -0.87 48.65
CA GLY A 301 -24.76 0.42 48.53
C GLY A 301 -25.57 1.59 49.08
N LYS A 302 -26.89 1.64 48.81
CA LYS A 302 -27.80 2.66 49.36
C LYS A 302 -27.87 2.59 50.89
N TRP A 303 -27.89 1.38 51.44
CA TRP A 303 -27.90 1.16 52.89
C TRP A 303 -26.58 1.58 53.56
N LEU A 304 -25.44 1.17 53.01
CA LEU A 304 -24.11 1.51 53.53
C LEU A 304 -23.80 3.01 53.50
N THR A 305 -24.27 3.70 52.47
CA THR A 305 -24.04 5.15 52.28
C THR A 305 -25.07 6.03 52.99
N GLY A 306 -26.02 5.43 53.73
CA GLY A 306 -27.13 6.16 54.36
C GLY A 306 -28.00 6.90 53.35
N GLY A 307 -27.99 6.50 52.08
CA GLY A 307 -28.73 7.14 50.99
C GLY A 307 -28.15 8.47 50.48
N TRP A 308 -26.98 8.93 50.95
CA TRP A 308 -26.41 10.21 50.53
C TRP A 308 -25.59 10.16 49.24
N ASP A 309 -25.04 8.99 48.88
CA ASP A 309 -24.30 8.83 47.63
C ASP A 309 -25.28 8.74 46.45
N PRO A 310 -25.30 9.74 45.54
CA PRO A 310 -26.24 9.75 44.41
C PRO A 310 -26.11 8.51 43.53
N LYS A 311 -24.92 7.91 43.47
CA LYS A 311 -24.60 6.71 42.68
C LYS A 311 -25.45 5.49 43.03
N PHE A 312 -25.92 5.41 44.28
CA PHE A 312 -26.72 4.29 44.78
C PHE A 312 -28.13 4.72 45.20
N ASN A 313 -28.46 6.02 45.07
CA ASN A 313 -29.78 6.56 45.39
C ASN A 313 -30.48 7.12 44.13
N PRO A 314 -31.51 6.44 43.59
CA PRO A 314 -32.20 6.86 42.37
C PRO A 314 -32.88 8.23 42.50
N ASP A 315 -33.24 8.64 43.72
CA ASP A 315 -33.86 9.94 43.98
C ASP A 315 -32.88 11.11 43.86
N LEU A 316 -31.59 10.86 44.10
CA LEU A 316 -30.53 11.86 43.98
C LEU A 316 -29.88 11.84 42.59
N LEU A 317 -29.87 10.68 41.93
CA LEU A 317 -29.28 10.48 40.61
C LEU A 317 -29.83 11.47 39.57
N LYS A 318 -31.15 11.71 39.60
CA LYS A 318 -31.87 12.63 38.70
C LYS A 318 -31.43 14.10 38.76
N TYR A 319 -30.76 14.52 39.83
CA TYR A 319 -30.25 15.89 40.00
C TYR A 319 -28.76 16.03 39.65
N THR A 320 -28.07 14.91 39.43
CA THR A 320 -26.62 14.88 39.14
C THR A 320 -26.30 14.51 37.69
N GLU A 321 -27.33 14.21 36.89
CA GLU A 321 -27.21 13.82 35.49
C GLU A 321 -26.96 15.04 34.60
N ILE A 322 -25.71 15.28 34.21
CA ILE A 322 -25.35 16.36 33.27
C ILE A 322 -25.61 15.88 31.84
N LYS A 323 -26.68 16.40 31.20
CA LYS A 323 -26.97 16.16 29.78
C LYS A 323 -26.02 16.99 28.90
N GLY A 324 -25.07 16.33 28.25
CA GLY A 324 -24.15 16.95 27.29
C GLY A 324 -24.86 17.35 25.98
N GLN A 325 -24.38 18.44 25.36
CA GLN A 325 -24.99 19.13 24.20
C GLN A 325 -24.97 18.34 22.87
N LEU A 326 -24.38 17.13 22.83
CA LEU A 326 -24.32 16.23 21.67
C LEU A 326 -25.11 14.92 21.87
N GLY A 327 -26.00 14.85 22.87
CA GLY A 327 -26.81 13.66 23.13
C GLY A 327 -26.04 12.47 23.74
N ILE A 328 -24.74 12.64 24.05
CA ILE A 328 -23.98 11.68 24.85
C ILE A 328 -24.05 12.17 26.31
N SER A 329 -25.01 11.65 27.08
CA SER A 329 -25.01 11.81 28.53
C SER A 329 -23.84 11.03 29.12
N LYS A 330 -23.00 11.68 29.93
CA LYS A 330 -22.11 10.96 30.82
C LYS A 330 -22.93 10.60 32.06
N GLU A 331 -23.66 9.49 31.98
CA GLU A 331 -24.27 8.94 33.17
C GLU A 331 -23.17 8.68 34.21
N MET A 332 -23.37 9.11 35.45
CA MET A 332 -22.66 8.53 36.60
C MET A 332 -23.23 7.13 36.83
N LEU A 333 -22.97 6.23 35.89
CA LEU A 333 -23.29 4.81 36.02
C LEU A 333 -22.59 4.26 37.27
N PRO A 334 -23.23 3.33 38.00
CA PRO A 334 -22.55 2.56 39.03
C PRO A 334 -21.29 1.94 38.40
N GLY A 335 -20.18 1.94 39.15
CA GLY A 335 -18.86 1.66 38.60
C GLY A 335 -18.85 0.40 37.75
N LYS A 336 -18.23 0.47 36.56
CA LYS A 336 -17.77 -0.71 35.85
C LYS A 336 -16.92 -1.51 36.82
N LEU A 337 -17.46 -2.59 37.38
CA LEU A 337 -16.63 -3.66 37.89
C LEU A 337 -15.84 -4.16 36.69
N PRO A 338 -14.50 -4.06 36.68
CA PRO A 338 -13.69 -4.67 35.63
C PRO A 338 -13.96 -6.18 35.60
N GLY A 339 -13.88 -6.76 34.41
CA GLY A 339 -14.44 -8.06 34.00
C GLY A 339 -13.96 -9.33 34.69
N ASN A 340 -13.52 -9.28 35.96
CA ASN A 340 -12.97 -10.44 36.67
C ASN A 340 -13.92 -11.02 37.74
N MET A 341 -14.98 -10.31 38.13
CA MET A 341 -15.99 -10.82 39.07
C MET A 341 -17.18 -11.53 38.38
N GLY A 342 -17.30 -11.37 37.05
CA GLY A 342 -18.32 -12.05 36.23
C GLY A 342 -18.13 -13.58 36.15
N ASN A 343 -16.92 -14.08 36.41
CA ASN A 343 -16.62 -15.51 36.32
C ASN A 343 -17.00 -16.33 37.56
N ILE A 344 -17.23 -15.70 38.73
CA ILE A 344 -17.65 -16.44 39.94
C ILE A 344 -19.17 -16.66 39.94
N GLY A 345 -19.95 -15.68 39.44
CA GLY A 345 -21.41 -15.79 39.32
C GLY A 345 -21.91 -16.57 38.09
N ALA A 346 -21.10 -16.69 37.04
CA ALA A 346 -21.45 -17.41 35.81
C ALA A 346 -21.57 -18.93 36.02
N SER A 347 -20.93 -19.50 37.04
CA SER A 347 -21.02 -20.93 37.36
C SER A 347 -22.43 -21.34 37.86
N VAL A 348 -23.10 -20.48 38.62
CA VAL A 348 -24.47 -20.75 39.14
C VAL A 348 -25.55 -20.48 38.09
N ILE A 349 -25.31 -19.53 37.16
CA ILE A 349 -26.29 -19.17 36.11
C ILE A 349 -26.16 -20.09 34.87
N SER A 350 -24.98 -20.63 34.58
CA SER A 350 -24.78 -21.59 33.48
C SER A 350 -25.59 -22.88 33.66
N GLU A 351 -25.71 -23.39 34.90
CA GLU A 351 -26.54 -24.58 35.19
C GLU A 351 -28.05 -24.34 35.07
N GLY A 352 -28.52 -23.11 35.34
CA GLY A 352 -29.95 -22.75 35.20
C GLY A 352 -30.35 -22.40 33.76
N GLY A 353 -29.46 -21.71 33.02
CA GLY A 353 -29.68 -21.32 31.64
C GLY A 353 -29.62 -22.48 30.65
N GLY A 354 -28.73 -23.45 30.86
CA GLY A 354 -28.62 -24.65 30.03
C GLY A 354 -29.90 -25.50 30.05
N LYS A 355 -30.50 -25.67 31.23
CA LYS A 355 -31.75 -26.43 31.40
C LYS A 355 -32.96 -25.71 30.80
N GLY A 356 -33.00 -24.37 30.85
CA GLY A 356 -34.04 -23.57 30.21
C GLY A 356 -33.96 -23.61 28.68
N ALA A 357 -32.75 -23.56 28.12
CA ALA A 357 -32.53 -23.68 26.67
C ALA A 357 -32.88 -25.07 26.14
N GLU A 358 -32.51 -26.15 26.85
CA GLU A 358 -32.90 -27.53 26.49
C GLU A 358 -34.42 -27.72 26.50
N GLN A 359 -35.13 -27.17 27.49
CA GLN A 359 -36.60 -27.27 27.57
C GLN A 359 -37.30 -26.54 26.42
N VAL A 360 -36.80 -25.37 26.01
CA VAL A 360 -37.37 -24.62 24.89
C VAL A 360 -37.07 -25.30 23.55
N ILE A 361 -35.85 -25.82 23.36
CA ILE A 361 -35.49 -26.60 22.16
C ILE A 361 -36.36 -27.86 22.05
N LYS A 362 -36.57 -28.59 23.16
CA LYS A 362 -37.42 -29.79 23.19
C LYS A 362 -38.89 -29.48 22.90
N LYS A 363 -39.41 -28.35 23.41
CA LYS A 363 -40.79 -27.89 23.20
C LYS A 363 -41.05 -27.36 21.79
N ILE A 364 -40.01 -26.89 21.10
CA ILE A 364 -40.06 -26.52 19.68
C ILE A 364 -39.94 -27.77 18.79
N GLY A 365 -39.13 -28.77 19.20
CA GLY A 365 -39.07 -30.09 18.54
C GLY A 365 -40.39 -30.85 18.55
N ASP A 366 -41.04 -30.97 19.71
CA ASP A 366 -42.33 -31.67 19.87
C ASP A 366 -43.50 -31.01 19.12
N LYS A 367 -43.37 -29.74 18.73
CA LYS A 367 -44.40 -29.01 17.97
C LYS A 367 -44.33 -29.25 16.46
N ASN A 368 -43.25 -29.85 15.98
CA ASN A 368 -43.05 -30.16 14.56
C ASN A 368 -43.28 -31.65 14.22
N GLU A 369 -43.69 -32.47 15.20
CA GLU A 369 -43.97 -33.91 15.01
C GLU A 369 -45.46 -34.28 15.25
N LYS A 370 -46.37 -33.33 15.03
CA LYS A 370 -47.82 -33.59 14.96
C LYS A 370 -48.45 -33.10 13.67
#